data_AF-A0A7T8QWL2-F1
#
_entry.id   AF-A0A7T8QWL2-F1
#
_cell.length_a   1.000
_cell.length_b   1.000
_cell.length_c   1.000
_cell.angle_alpha   90.00
_cell.angle_beta   90.00
_cell.angle_gamma   90.00
#
_symmetry.space_group_name_H-M   'P 1'
#
loop_
_entity.id
_entity.type
_entity.pdbx_description
1 polymer ?
#
loop_
_entity_poly.entity_id
_entity_poly.type
_entity_poly.pdbx_seq_one_letter_code
_entity_poly.pdbx_strand_id
1 'polypeptide(L)'
;MLSYNRANRKVAILCNHQRAAPKTHDKSMQNLQAKIQTKRDAVEKAEKELKSAKKAYKNGGSSAEKILMEKKKTALERTVEQLDKLETQAVDKEENKTIALGTSKLNYLDPRISVAWSKKFNVPIEKIFNKTQRDKFRWAIEMAGADYEF
;
A
#
# COMPACT_ATOMS: atom_id res chain seq x y z
N MET A 1 2.41 4.69 -0.87
CA MET A 1 1.45 4.78 -2.00
C MET A 1 0.18 5.52 -1.64
N LEU A 2 -0.49 5.21 -0.52
CA LEU A 2 -1.70 5.90 -0.06
C LEU A 2 -1.57 7.44 -0.07
N SER A 3 -0.47 7.99 0.44
CA SER A 3 -0.22 9.44 0.45
C SER A 3 -0.17 10.05 -0.96
N TYR A 4 0.45 9.35 -1.92
CA TYR A 4 0.49 9.78 -3.33
C TYR A 4 -0.92 9.75 -3.96
N ASN A 5 -1.70 8.70 -3.71
CA ASN A 5 -3.08 8.60 -4.19
C ASN A 5 -3.97 9.71 -3.60
N ARG A 6 -3.83 10.00 -2.31
CA ARG A 6 -4.53 11.12 -1.66
C ARG A 6 -4.15 12.48 -2.24
N ALA A 7 -2.88 12.70 -2.56
CA ALA A 7 -2.43 13.92 -3.23
C ALA A 7 -3.07 14.05 -4.63
N ASN A 8 -3.02 12.99 -5.44
CA ASN A 8 -3.68 12.97 -6.75
C ASN A 8 -5.21 13.13 -6.63
N ARG A 9 -5.84 12.56 -5.59
CA ARG A 9 -7.27 12.71 -5.31
C ARG A 9 -7.66 14.17 -5.07
N LYS A 10 -6.85 14.93 -4.34
CA LYS A 10 -7.09 16.37 -4.15
C LYS A 10 -7.10 17.12 -5.48
N VAL A 11 -6.16 16.82 -6.38
CA VAL A 11 -6.14 17.40 -7.73
C VAL A 11 -7.36 16.97 -8.55
N ALA A 12 -7.74 15.69 -8.48
CA ALA A 12 -8.93 15.20 -9.16
C ALA A 12 -10.22 15.88 -8.67
N ILE A 13 -10.34 16.15 -7.37
CA ILE A 13 -11.47 16.90 -6.79
C ILE A 13 -11.47 18.35 -7.28
N LEU A 14 -10.30 19.01 -7.27
CA LEU A 14 -10.17 20.39 -7.76
C LEU A 14 -10.57 20.50 -9.24
N CYS A 15 -10.19 19.52 -10.06
CA CYS A 15 -10.56 19.43 -11.48
C CYS A 15 -11.96 18.84 -11.72
N ASN A 16 -12.74 18.59 -10.66
CA ASN A 16 -14.09 18.00 -10.73
C ASN A 16 -14.16 16.66 -11.52
N HIS A 17 -13.13 15.82 -11.43
CA HIS A 17 -13.11 14.49 -12.06
C HIS A 17 -13.93 13.47 -11.24
N GLN A 18 -15.24 13.64 -11.23
CA GLN A 18 -16.16 12.74 -10.57
C GLN A 18 -16.45 11.50 -11.43
N ARG A 19 -16.83 10.41 -10.77
CA ARG A 19 -17.40 9.22 -11.41
C ARG A 19 -18.51 8.64 -10.55
N ALA A 20 -19.46 7.95 -11.19
CA ALA A 20 -20.42 7.15 -10.47
C ALA A 20 -19.71 6.02 -9.70
N ALA A 21 -20.21 5.71 -8.50
CA ALA A 21 -19.74 4.57 -7.74
C ALA A 21 -19.99 3.28 -8.55
N PRO A 22 -19.01 2.37 -8.67
CA PRO A 22 -19.23 1.09 -9.36
C PRO A 22 -20.35 0.29 -8.70
N LYS A 23 -21.25 -0.31 -9.49
CA LYS A 23 -22.35 -1.15 -8.97
C LYS A 23 -21.87 -2.33 -8.12
N THR A 24 -20.64 -2.80 -8.35
CA THR A 24 -20.01 -3.91 -7.64
C THR A 24 -19.13 -3.48 -6.47
N HIS A 25 -19.09 -2.18 -6.14
CA HIS A 25 -18.20 -1.63 -5.11
C HIS A 25 -18.45 -2.29 -3.76
N ASP A 26 -19.70 -2.31 -3.28
CA ASP A 26 -20.05 -2.81 -1.95
C ASP A 26 -19.71 -4.30 -1.81
N LYS A 27 -20.07 -5.13 -2.80
CA LYS A 27 -19.70 -6.54 -2.84
C LYS A 27 -18.18 -6.73 -2.79
N SER A 28 -17.44 -5.88 -3.51
CA SER A 28 -15.98 -5.97 -3.52
C SER A 28 -15.35 -5.48 -2.22
N MET A 29 -15.95 -4.49 -1.54
CA MET A 29 -15.55 -4.04 -0.21
C MET A 29 -15.83 -5.10 0.85
N GLN A 30 -17.00 -5.74 0.82
CA GLN A 30 -17.32 -6.86 1.71
C GLN A 30 -16.30 -8.00 1.59
N ASN A 31 -15.96 -8.40 0.37
CA ASN A 31 -14.94 -9.42 0.13
C ASN A 31 -13.55 -9.02 0.66
N LEU A 32 -13.20 -7.73 0.57
CA LEU A 32 -11.93 -7.23 1.09
C LEU A 32 -11.93 -7.19 2.62
N GLN A 33 -13.04 -6.76 3.24
CA GLN A 33 -13.21 -6.76 4.69
C GLN A 33 -13.16 -8.17 5.28
N ALA A 34 -13.77 -9.16 4.61
CA ALA A 34 -13.67 -10.55 5.02
C ALA A 34 -12.20 -11.04 5.06
N LYS A 35 -11.40 -10.69 4.03
CA LYS A 35 -9.97 -11.01 3.98
C LYS A 35 -9.17 -10.30 5.09
N ILE A 36 -9.50 -9.03 5.37
CA ILE A 36 -8.89 -8.27 6.46
C ILE A 36 -9.19 -8.97 7.79
N GLN A 37 -10.45 -9.34 8.05
CA GLN A 37 -10.83 -10.03 9.27
C GLN A 37 -10.05 -11.35 9.44
N THR A 38 -10.02 -12.20 8.42
CA THR A 38 -9.22 -13.44 8.46
C THR A 38 -7.74 -13.19 8.76
N LYS A 39 -7.17 -12.08 8.25
CA LYS A 39 -5.78 -11.71 8.54
C LYS A 39 -5.60 -11.17 9.96
N ARG A 40 -6.56 -10.41 10.48
CA ARG A 40 -6.55 -9.96 11.89
C ARG A 40 -6.57 -11.15 12.84
N ASP A 41 -7.44 -12.13 12.59
CA ASP A 41 -7.51 -13.36 13.40
C ASP A 41 -6.17 -14.13 13.35
N ALA A 42 -5.53 -14.19 12.18
CA ALA A 42 -4.22 -14.81 12.02
C ALA A 42 -3.10 -14.05 12.76
N VAL A 43 -3.12 -12.72 12.76
CA VAL A 43 -2.21 -11.88 13.55
C VAL A 43 -2.39 -12.17 15.03
N GLU A 44 -3.63 -12.13 15.54
CA GLU A 44 -3.91 -12.37 16.96
C GLU A 44 -3.42 -13.76 17.41
N LYS A 45 -3.64 -14.78 16.57
CA LYS A 45 -3.12 -16.13 16.82
C LYS A 45 -1.59 -16.16 16.85
N ALA A 46 -0.94 -15.53 15.87
CA ALA A 46 0.53 -15.47 15.80
C ALA A 46 1.15 -14.69 16.98
N GLU A 47 0.49 -13.64 17.46
CA GLU A 47 0.88 -12.89 18.65
C GLU A 47 0.81 -13.75 19.91
N LYS A 48 -0.28 -14.51 20.09
CA LYS A 48 -0.43 -15.46 21.19
C LYS A 48 0.66 -16.53 21.16
N GLU A 49 0.93 -17.11 20.00
CA GLU A 49 2.00 -18.10 19.81
C GLU A 49 3.39 -17.51 20.13
N LEU A 50 3.67 -16.30 19.66
CA LEU A 50 4.92 -15.60 19.95
C LEU A 50 5.07 -15.30 21.44
N LYS A 51 3.99 -14.88 22.11
CA LYS A 51 3.99 -14.62 23.56
C LYS A 51 4.32 -15.88 24.36
N SER A 52 3.73 -17.02 23.98
CA SER A 52 4.04 -18.32 24.59
C SER A 52 5.49 -18.74 24.34
N ALA A 53 5.98 -18.62 23.10
CA ALA A 53 7.37 -18.93 22.77
C ALA A 53 8.38 -18.03 23.52
N LYS A 54 8.08 -16.74 23.64
CA LYS A 54 8.88 -15.80 24.44
C LYS A 54 8.92 -16.18 25.93
N LYS A 55 7.79 -16.63 26.49
CA LYS A 55 7.74 -17.10 27.89
C LYS A 55 8.55 -18.36 28.10
N ALA A 56 8.45 -19.34 27.19
CA ALA A 56 9.24 -20.57 27.23
C ALA A 56 10.75 -20.28 27.19
N TYR A 57 11.20 -19.39 26.31
CA TYR A 57 12.60 -18.97 26.27
C TYR A 57 13.07 -18.28 27.56
N LYS A 58 12.26 -17.36 28.13
CA LYS A 58 12.58 -16.66 29.38
C LYS A 58 12.66 -17.59 30.60
N ASN A 59 11.94 -18.70 30.59
CA ASN A 59 11.92 -19.67 31.69
C ASN A 59 13.07 -20.70 31.63
N GLY A 60 14.25 -20.29 31.10
CA GLY A 60 15.41 -21.17 30.96
C GLY A 60 15.43 -22.01 29.67
N GLY A 61 14.75 -21.55 28.62
CA GLY A 61 14.69 -22.26 27.33
C GLY A 61 16.05 -22.36 26.64
N SER A 62 16.24 -23.43 25.89
CA SER A 62 17.48 -23.74 25.19
C SER A 62 17.67 -22.89 23.92
N SER A 63 18.79 -23.11 23.22
CA SER A 63 19.03 -22.51 21.90
C SER A 63 17.93 -22.83 20.89
N ALA A 64 17.28 -23.99 21.00
CA ALA A 64 16.17 -24.38 20.13
C ALA A 64 14.92 -23.50 20.33
N GLU A 65 14.55 -23.19 21.57
CA GLU A 65 13.42 -22.30 21.89
C GLU A 65 13.68 -20.87 21.41
N LYS A 66 14.95 -20.40 21.46
CA LYS A 66 15.33 -19.10 20.91
C LYS A 66 15.08 -19.04 19.40
N ILE A 67 15.51 -20.07 18.66
CA ILE A 67 15.29 -20.17 17.21
C ILE A 67 13.79 -20.21 16.87
N LEU A 68 13.01 -20.97 17.64
CA LEU A 68 11.55 -21.05 17.46
C LEU A 68 10.89 -19.68 17.68
N MET A 69 11.29 -18.96 18.72
CA MET A 69 10.76 -17.63 19.03
C MET A 69 11.05 -16.62 17.90
N GLU A 70 12.28 -16.60 17.37
CA GLU A 70 12.62 -15.73 16.24
C GLU A 70 11.86 -16.08 14.95
N LYS A 71 11.66 -17.39 14.68
CA LYS A 71 10.82 -17.84 13.56
C LYS A 71 9.38 -17.34 13.70
N LYS A 72 8.79 -17.43 14.90
CA LYS A 72 7.42 -16.95 15.17
C LYS A 72 7.33 -15.43 15.08
N LYS A 73 8.35 -14.70 15.53
CA LYS A 73 8.45 -13.24 15.41
C LYS A 73 8.46 -12.82 13.93
N THR A 74 9.32 -13.44 13.13
CA THR A 74 9.42 -13.16 11.69
C THR A 74 8.11 -13.48 10.96
N ALA A 75 7.44 -14.58 11.35
CA ALA A 75 6.14 -14.95 10.78
C ALA A 75 5.04 -13.94 11.14
N LEU A 76 5.03 -13.44 12.38
CA LEU A 76 4.13 -12.38 12.81
C LEU A 76 4.36 -11.09 12.02
N GLU A 77 5.61 -10.62 11.92
CA GLU A 77 5.96 -9.40 11.16
C GLU A 77 5.46 -9.47 9.71
N ARG A 78 5.66 -10.62 9.03
CA ARG A 78 5.14 -10.84 7.67
C ARG A 78 3.62 -10.81 7.61
N THR A 79 2.94 -11.35 8.62
CA THR A 79 1.47 -11.39 8.64
C THR A 79 0.88 -10.01 8.90
N VAL A 80 1.50 -9.23 9.79
CA VAL A 80 1.16 -7.83 10.05
C VAL A 80 1.37 -6.98 8.80
N GLU A 81 2.48 -7.15 8.08
CA GLU A 81 2.73 -6.42 6.83
C GLU A 81 1.68 -6.75 5.75
N GLN A 82 1.22 -8.01 5.68
CA GLN A 82 0.14 -8.40 4.77
C GLN A 82 -1.21 -7.77 5.17
N LEU A 83 -1.49 -7.67 6.47
CA LEU A 83 -2.69 -7.02 6.98
C LEU A 83 -2.68 -5.52 6.63
N ASP A 84 -1.59 -4.82 6.92
CA ASP A 84 -1.44 -3.39 6.64
C ASP A 84 -1.65 -3.07 5.15
N LYS A 85 -1.14 -3.93 4.26
CA LYS A 85 -1.38 -3.81 2.81
C LYS A 85 -2.86 -3.91 2.44
N LEU A 86 -3.60 -4.84 3.05
CA LEU A 86 -5.03 -5.01 2.79
C LEU A 86 -5.86 -3.84 3.34
N GLU A 87 -5.52 -3.36 4.54
CA GLU A 87 -6.17 -2.21 5.17
C GLU A 87 -5.94 -0.94 4.36
N THR A 88 -4.69 -0.70 3.93
CA THR A 88 -4.35 0.39 3.02
C THR A 88 -5.13 0.31 1.72
N GLN A 89 -5.26 -0.89 1.14
CA GLN A 89 -6.04 -1.09 -0.09
C GLN A 89 -7.53 -0.79 0.11
N ALA A 90 -8.09 -1.13 1.28
CA ALA A 90 -9.49 -0.84 1.59
C ALA A 90 -9.75 0.66 1.71
N VAL A 91 -8.85 1.39 2.38
CA VAL A 91 -8.91 2.86 2.49
C VAL A 91 -8.80 3.51 1.12
N ASP A 92 -7.79 3.14 0.32
CA ASP A 92 -7.59 3.66 -1.04
C ASP A 92 -8.84 3.42 -1.92
N LYS A 93 -9.48 2.26 -1.77
CA LYS A 93 -10.66 1.91 -2.56
C LYS A 93 -11.89 2.74 -2.16
N GLU A 94 -12.13 2.91 -0.87
CA GLU A 94 -13.26 3.68 -0.37
C GLU A 94 -13.12 5.18 -0.68
N GLU A 95 -11.95 5.76 -0.42
CA GLU A 95 -11.69 7.18 -0.68
C GLU A 95 -11.87 7.54 -2.17
N ASN A 96 -11.56 6.62 -3.07
CA ASN A 96 -11.63 6.82 -4.51
C ASN A 96 -12.92 6.28 -5.16
N LYS A 97 -13.93 5.86 -4.38
CA LYS A 97 -15.19 5.30 -4.90
C LYS A 97 -15.85 6.19 -5.96
N THR A 98 -15.90 7.50 -5.72
CA THR A 98 -16.58 8.48 -6.58
C THR A 98 -15.63 9.42 -7.34
N ILE A 99 -14.32 9.21 -7.24
CA ILE A 99 -13.32 10.11 -7.85
C ILE A 99 -12.49 9.36 -8.90
N ALA A 100 -12.34 9.95 -10.08
CA ALA A 100 -11.55 9.40 -11.18
C ALA A 100 -10.14 9.99 -11.20
N LEU A 101 -9.16 9.21 -10.72
CA LEU A 101 -7.76 9.62 -10.62
C LEU A 101 -6.97 9.61 -11.94
N GLY A 102 -7.51 8.99 -12.99
CA GLY A 102 -6.79 8.77 -14.25
C GLY A 102 -6.53 10.06 -15.02
N THR A 103 -7.56 10.88 -15.18
CA THR A 103 -7.47 12.11 -15.99
C THR A 103 -6.53 13.13 -15.36
N SER A 104 -6.65 13.39 -14.04
CA SER A 104 -5.74 14.30 -13.32
C SER A 104 -4.29 13.86 -13.47
N LYS A 105 -4.03 12.57 -13.28
CA LYS A 105 -2.70 11.98 -13.36
C LYS A 105 -2.05 12.06 -14.74
N LEU A 106 -2.84 11.92 -15.81
CA LEU A 106 -2.29 11.80 -17.16
C LEU A 106 -2.18 13.12 -17.91
N ASN A 107 -2.98 14.10 -17.52
CA ASN A 107 -3.18 15.32 -18.31
C ASN A 107 -2.99 16.61 -17.51
N TYR A 108 -3.08 16.57 -16.17
CA TYR A 108 -3.06 17.78 -15.33
C TYR A 108 -1.93 17.78 -14.29
N LEU A 109 -1.21 16.67 -14.14
CA LEU A 109 0.00 16.59 -13.32
C LEU A 109 1.23 16.49 -14.21
N ASP A 110 2.23 17.33 -13.94
CA ASP A 110 3.54 17.15 -14.56
C ASP A 110 4.13 15.80 -14.13
N PRO A 111 4.40 14.87 -15.05
CA PRO A 111 4.92 13.55 -14.72
C PRO A 111 6.27 13.61 -14.00
N ARG A 112 7.06 14.67 -14.19
CA ARG A 112 8.35 14.89 -13.51
C ARG A 112 8.20 15.01 -12.00
N ILE A 113 7.11 15.60 -11.51
CA ILE A 113 6.79 15.65 -10.07
C ILE A 113 6.65 14.22 -9.52
N SER A 114 5.96 13.35 -10.26
CA SER A 114 5.77 11.95 -9.85
C SER A 114 7.06 11.14 -9.95
N VAL A 115 7.91 11.42 -10.94
CA VAL A 115 9.23 10.80 -11.09
C VAL A 115 10.18 11.23 -9.97
N ALA A 116 10.23 12.52 -9.66
CA ALA A 116 11.03 13.06 -8.57
C ALA A 116 10.64 12.44 -7.23
N TRP A 117 9.34 12.37 -6.94
CA TRP A 117 8.83 11.69 -5.75
C TRP A 117 9.20 10.19 -5.73
N SER A 118 9.08 9.49 -6.86
CA SER A 118 9.48 8.08 -7.00
C SER A 118 10.95 7.86 -6.66
N LYS A 119 11.85 8.70 -7.19
CA LYS A 119 13.29 8.66 -6.92
C LYS A 119 13.60 9.02 -5.46
N LYS A 120 13.00 10.09 -4.94
CA LYS A 120 13.22 10.60 -3.58
C LYS A 120 12.85 9.61 -2.48
N PHE A 121 11.77 8.84 -2.67
CA PHE A 121 11.28 7.87 -1.68
C PHE A 121 11.55 6.41 -2.05
N ASN A 122 12.40 6.16 -3.05
CA ASN A 122 12.73 4.82 -3.54
C ASN A 122 11.49 3.95 -3.86
N VAL A 123 10.44 4.58 -4.41
CA VAL A 123 9.23 3.88 -4.82
C VAL A 123 9.38 3.49 -6.28
N PRO A 124 9.29 2.20 -6.65
CA PRO A 124 9.43 1.79 -8.04
C PRO A 124 8.40 2.47 -8.95
N ILE A 125 8.86 3.04 -10.07
CA ILE A 125 8.05 3.87 -10.96
C ILE A 125 6.86 3.11 -11.55
N GLU A 126 6.97 1.79 -11.68
CA GLU A 126 5.91 0.90 -12.13
C GLU A 126 4.73 0.79 -11.17
N LYS A 127 4.93 1.13 -9.88
CA LYS A 127 3.83 1.24 -8.91
C LYS A 127 3.02 2.51 -9.12
N ILE A 128 3.61 3.52 -9.76
CA ILE A 128 2.94 4.77 -10.11
C ILE A 128 2.37 4.64 -11.53
N PHE A 129 3.20 4.43 -12.54
CA PHE A 129 2.79 4.40 -13.94
C PHE A 129 2.77 2.97 -14.47
N ASN A 130 1.67 2.56 -15.12
CA ASN A 130 1.63 1.29 -15.86
C ASN A 130 2.52 1.35 -17.12
N LYS A 131 2.64 0.24 -17.86
CA LYS A 131 3.52 0.15 -19.04
C LYS A 131 3.28 1.28 -20.05
N THR A 132 2.04 1.44 -20.51
CA THR A 132 1.65 2.48 -21.48
C THR A 132 1.95 3.89 -20.97
N GLN A 133 1.74 4.14 -19.67
CA GLN A 133 2.02 5.43 -19.06
C GLN A 133 3.52 5.73 -18.96
N ARG A 134 4.33 4.72 -18.66
CA ARG A 134 5.80 4.87 -18.67
C ARG A 134 6.33 5.13 -20.07
N ASP A 135 5.73 4.53 -21.09
CA ASP A 135 6.09 4.82 -22.49
C ASP A 135 5.72 6.27 -22.86
N LYS A 136 4.52 6.74 -22.49
CA LYS A 136 4.10 8.14 -22.68
C LYS A 136 5.02 9.15 -21.96
N PHE A 137 5.46 8.82 -20.74
CA PHE A 137 6.25 9.72 -19.89
C PHE A 137 7.73 9.37 -19.83
N ARG A 138 8.25 8.65 -20.83
CA ARG A 138 9.66 8.23 -20.91
C ARG A 138 10.60 9.43 -20.77
N TRP A 139 10.30 10.51 -21.47
CA TRP A 139 11.04 11.77 -21.40
C TRP A 139 11.19 12.29 -19.96
N ALA A 140 10.13 12.23 -19.15
CA ALA A 140 10.15 12.68 -17.77
C ALA A 140 10.94 11.73 -16.86
N ILE A 141 10.84 10.41 -17.10
CA ILE A 141 11.54 9.37 -16.33
C ILE A 141 13.06 9.51 -16.50
N GLU A 142 13.51 9.75 -17.72
CA GLU A 142 14.92 9.87 -18.09
C GLU A 142 15.52 11.20 -17.60
N MET A 143 14.78 12.32 -17.71
CA MET A 143 15.33 13.65 -17.46
C MET A 143 15.18 14.16 -16.02
N ALA A 144 14.14 13.77 -15.27
CA ALA A 144 13.88 14.36 -13.95
C ALA A 144 14.71 13.73 -12.84
N GLY A 145 15.42 14.54 -12.06
CA GLY A 145 16.09 14.14 -10.82
C GLY A 145 15.15 14.03 -9.61
N ALA A 146 15.68 13.62 -8.45
CA ALA A 146 14.92 13.53 -7.20
C ALA A 146 14.53 14.91 -6.63
N ASP A 147 15.26 15.96 -7.03
CA ASP A 147 15.13 17.33 -6.51
C ASP A 147 14.40 18.27 -7.49
N TYR A 148 13.69 17.72 -8.47
CA TYR A 148 12.91 18.51 -9.42
C TYR A 148 11.79 19.31 -8.72
N GLU A 149 11.68 20.59 -9.07
CA GLU A 149 10.63 21.53 -8.64
C GLU A 149 9.88 22.04 -9.88
N PHE A 150 8.55 22.13 -9.80
CA PHE A 150 7.66 22.48 -10.91
C PHE A 150 7.43 23.99 -11.01
#